data_AF-A0A5B8VMZ6-F1
#
_entry.id   AF-A0A5B8VMZ6-F1
#
_cell.length_a   1.000
_cell.length_b   1.000
_cell.length_c   1.000
_cell.angle_alpha   90.00
_cell.angle_beta   90.00
_cell.angle_gamma   90.00
#
_symmetry.space_group_name_H-M   'P 1'
#
loop_
_entity.id
_entity.type
_entity.pdbx_description
1 polymer ?
#
loop_
_entity_poly.entity_id
_entity_poly.type
_entity_poly.pdbx_seq_one_letter_code
_entity_poly.pdbx_strand_id
1 'polypeptide(L)'
;MTESNAEYIESYLNNDLSSDERAQFEARLRQDTGLQEDLDMYKQTANLLSRRLDLSTEERAFRESLNSVRSQLETTASVKTIRSKARLWVSIVAAAAIILFIWSPWQVNLLNHYGQLEMTSPVVRGDEVQSTQEQIAKLFNAKQYKEVVVLLDSAVVADPANMQNLFYRGISYLHLQDYQKARQDLKTIFDGSSVYKYEGAYFTALSFRIEKQNVSCRIWLQKIPKDAAIYPKAQKLLEETPKD
;
A
#
# COMPACT_ATOMS: atom_id res chain seq x y z
N MET A 1 26.27 -19.12 0.03
CA MET A 1 25.11 -18.31 -0.40
C MET A 1 23.89 -19.08 0.03
N THR A 2 23.20 -18.64 1.08
CA THR A 2 21.95 -19.27 1.52
C THR A 2 20.82 -18.70 0.69
N GLU A 3 20.46 -19.39 -0.38
CA GLU A 3 19.21 -19.19 -1.11
C GLU A 3 18.03 -19.28 -0.14
N SER A 4 17.05 -18.39 -0.31
CA SER A 4 15.89 -18.31 0.59
C SER A 4 15.03 -19.57 0.46
N ASN A 5 14.59 -20.16 1.59
CA ASN A 5 13.70 -21.33 1.59
C ASN A 5 12.45 -21.14 0.70
N ALA A 6 11.99 -19.89 0.52
CA ALA A 6 10.87 -19.53 -0.35
C ALA A 6 11.12 -19.83 -1.83
N GLU A 7 12.34 -19.60 -2.33
CA GLU A 7 12.71 -19.77 -3.74
C GLU A 7 12.78 -21.26 -4.13
N TYR A 8 13.23 -22.11 -3.19
CA TYR A 8 13.18 -23.57 -3.35
C TYR A 8 11.76 -24.13 -3.29
N ILE A 9 10.91 -23.61 -2.40
CA ILE A 9 9.50 -24.03 -2.31
C ILE A 9 8.77 -23.70 -3.61
N GLU A 10 8.97 -22.49 -4.16
CA GLU A 10 8.38 -22.08 -5.42
C GLU A 10 8.86 -22.95 -6.60
N SER A 11 10.17 -23.16 -6.72
CA SER A 11 10.75 -24.03 -7.75
C SER A 11 10.26 -25.48 -7.63
N TYR A 12 10.08 -26.00 -6.41
CA TYR A 12 9.52 -27.34 -6.16
C TYR A 12 8.06 -27.46 -6.61
N LEU A 13 7.23 -26.47 -6.28
CA LEU A 13 5.80 -26.46 -6.63
C LEU A 13 5.56 -26.28 -8.13
N ASN A 14 6.41 -25.51 -8.80
CA ASN A 14 6.36 -25.30 -10.25
C ASN A 14 7.00 -26.44 -11.06
N ASN A 15 7.59 -27.44 -10.38
CA ASN A 15 8.28 -28.57 -10.99
C ASN A 15 9.52 -28.17 -11.83
N ASP A 16 10.20 -27.11 -11.38
CA ASP A 16 11.39 -26.53 -12.02
C ASP A 16 12.71 -27.11 -11.46
N LEU A 17 12.66 -27.92 -10.40
CA LEU A 17 13.83 -28.60 -9.84
C LEU A 17 14.23 -29.84 -10.64
N SER A 18 15.54 -30.06 -10.81
CA SER A 18 16.05 -31.33 -11.35
C SER A 18 15.75 -32.52 -10.43
N SER A 19 15.88 -33.74 -10.94
CA SER A 19 15.62 -34.97 -10.15
C SER A 19 16.46 -35.04 -8.87
N ASP A 20 17.71 -34.60 -8.96
CA ASP A 20 18.68 -34.70 -7.87
C ASP A 20 18.44 -33.61 -6.81
N GLU A 21 18.13 -32.39 -7.25
CA GLU A 21 17.77 -31.26 -6.37
C GLU A 21 16.45 -31.52 -5.65
N ARG A 22 15.49 -32.12 -6.35
CA ARG A 22 14.20 -32.51 -5.77
C ARG A 22 14.38 -33.56 -4.67
N ALA A 23 15.20 -34.58 -4.91
CA ALA A 23 15.49 -35.60 -3.89
C ALA A 23 16.15 -35.01 -2.64
N GLN A 24 17.07 -34.06 -2.82
CA GLN A 24 17.71 -33.34 -1.70
C GLN A 24 16.71 -32.45 -0.95
N PHE A 25 15.83 -31.75 -1.66
CA PHE A 25 14.79 -30.93 -1.06
C PHE A 25 13.77 -31.78 -0.27
N GLU A 26 13.34 -32.92 -0.82
CA GLU A 26 12.44 -33.85 -0.13
C GLU A 26 13.10 -34.51 1.09
N ALA A 27 14.41 -34.74 1.06
CA ALA A 27 15.17 -35.19 2.23
C ALA A 27 15.22 -34.12 3.34
N ARG A 28 15.43 -32.85 2.97
CA ARG A 28 15.40 -31.71 3.90
C ARG A 28 14.00 -31.52 4.50
N LEU A 29 12.95 -31.63 3.68
CA LEU A 29 11.56 -31.59 4.14
C LEU A 29 11.26 -32.63 5.21
N ARG A 30 11.92 -33.79 5.21
CA ARG A 30 11.70 -34.83 6.26
C ARG A 30 12.39 -34.52 7.58
N GLN A 31 13.41 -33.67 7.58
CA GLN A 31 14.24 -33.37 8.75
C GLN A 31 13.92 -32.02 9.37
N ASP A 32 13.43 -31.06 8.58
CA ASP A 32 13.17 -29.69 8.98
C ASP A 32 11.65 -29.43 9.06
N THR A 33 11.12 -29.39 10.28
CA THR A 33 9.72 -29.06 10.55
C THR A 33 9.35 -27.64 10.12
N GLY A 34 10.28 -26.67 10.21
CA GLY A 34 10.01 -25.29 9.78
C GLY A 34 9.82 -25.19 8.27
N LEU A 35 10.60 -25.94 7.50
CA LEU A 35 10.45 -26.01 6.05
C LEU A 35 9.12 -26.68 5.62
N GLN A 36 8.61 -27.63 6.41
CA GLN A 36 7.29 -28.23 6.18
C GLN A 36 6.16 -27.22 6.39
N GLU A 37 6.23 -26.45 7.48
CA GLU A 37 5.24 -25.40 7.79
C GLU A 37 5.22 -24.31 6.71
N ASP A 38 6.40 -23.90 6.22
CA ASP A 38 6.52 -22.94 5.12
C ASP A 38 5.89 -23.46 3.81
N LEU A 39 6.14 -24.73 3.47
CA LEU A 39 5.57 -25.37 2.28
C LEU A 39 4.04 -25.47 2.36
N ASP A 40 3.49 -25.81 3.53
CA ASP A 40 2.05 -25.90 3.73
C ASP A 40 1.36 -24.53 3.67
N MET A 41 1.99 -23.49 4.20
CA MET A 41 1.51 -22.12 4.08
C MET A 41 1.49 -21.65 2.61
N TYR A 42 2.51 -21.99 1.84
CA TYR A 42 2.57 -21.71 0.40
C TYR A 42 1.46 -22.43 -0.38
N LYS A 43 1.22 -23.73 -0.10
CA LYS A 43 0.15 -24.50 -0.75
C LYS A 43 -1.26 -24.00 -0.42
N GLN A 44 -1.48 -23.52 0.81
CA GLN A 44 -2.76 -22.92 1.20
C GLN A 44 -3.02 -21.61 0.45
N THR A 45 -1.98 -20.78 0.32
CA THR A 45 -2.05 -19.52 -0.43
C THR A 45 -2.32 -19.77 -1.92
N ALA A 46 -1.61 -20.74 -2.51
CA ALA A 46 -1.82 -21.16 -3.89
C ALA A 46 -3.25 -21.69 -4.13
N ASN A 47 -3.77 -22.54 -3.23
CA ASN A 47 -5.15 -23.05 -3.35
C ASN A 47 -6.21 -21.96 -3.22
N LEU A 48 -6.00 -20.95 -2.37
CA LEU A 48 -6.91 -19.80 -2.26
C LEU A 48 -6.94 -18.99 -3.57
N LEU A 49 -5.78 -18.86 -4.23
CA LEU A 49 -5.67 -18.22 -5.53
C LEU A 49 -6.33 -19.05 -6.62
N SER A 50 -6.06 -20.36 -6.69
CA SER A 50 -6.68 -21.28 -7.65
C SER A 50 -8.20 -21.34 -7.51
N ARG A 51 -8.74 -21.34 -6.28
CA ARG A 51 -10.18 -21.31 -6.03
C ARG A 51 -10.85 -20.02 -6.48
N ARG A 52 -10.11 -18.90 -6.51
CA ARG A 52 -10.56 -17.62 -7.07
C ARG A 52 -10.35 -17.52 -8.59
N LEU A 53 -9.51 -18.36 -9.19
CA LEU A 53 -9.17 -18.35 -10.62
C LEU A 53 -10.06 -19.26 -11.49
N ASP A 54 -11.05 -19.95 -10.92
CA ASP A 54 -12.13 -20.65 -11.67
C ASP A 54 -13.12 -19.66 -12.36
N LEU A 55 -12.64 -18.48 -12.73
CA LEU A 55 -13.32 -17.38 -13.44
C LEU A 55 -13.45 -17.65 -14.96
N SER A 56 -13.64 -18.91 -15.35
CA SER A 56 -13.76 -19.32 -16.76
C SER A 56 -14.98 -18.74 -17.48
N THR A 57 -15.93 -18.17 -16.72
CA THR A 57 -17.16 -17.55 -17.26
C THR A 57 -16.97 -16.04 -17.52
N GLU A 58 -16.22 -15.33 -16.67
CA GLU A 58 -15.97 -13.89 -16.81
C GLU A 58 -14.89 -13.60 -17.85
N GLU A 59 -13.86 -14.43 -17.97
CA GLU A 59 -12.86 -14.30 -19.03
C GLU A 59 -13.45 -14.49 -20.42
N ARG A 60 -14.44 -15.38 -20.59
CA ARG A 60 -15.13 -15.57 -21.88
C ARG A 60 -15.95 -14.35 -22.26
N ALA A 61 -16.74 -13.81 -21.34
CA ALA A 61 -17.52 -12.60 -21.59
C ALA A 61 -16.63 -11.38 -21.89
N PHE A 62 -15.50 -11.26 -21.19
CA PHE A 62 -14.52 -10.22 -21.44
C PHE A 62 -13.82 -10.39 -22.80
N ARG A 63 -13.43 -11.62 -23.16
CA ARG A 63 -12.84 -11.93 -24.47
C ARG A 63 -13.83 -11.71 -25.62
N GLU A 64 -15.11 -12.03 -25.44
CA GLU A 64 -16.17 -11.74 -26.40
C GLU A 64 -16.38 -10.23 -26.56
N SER A 65 -16.37 -9.49 -25.45
CA SER A 65 -16.43 -8.02 -25.47
C SER A 65 -15.19 -7.39 -26.14
N LEU A 66 -14.01 -7.98 -25.98
CA LEU A 66 -12.80 -7.50 -26.65
C LEU A 66 -12.81 -7.84 -28.14
N ASN A 67 -13.33 -9.01 -28.52
CA ASN A 67 -13.44 -9.41 -29.92
C ASN A 67 -14.48 -8.59 -30.68
N SER A 68 -15.60 -8.21 -30.04
CA SER A 68 -16.60 -7.33 -30.66
C SER A 68 -16.08 -5.90 -30.85
N VAL A 69 -15.28 -5.39 -29.90
CA VAL A 69 -14.58 -4.11 -30.06
C VAL A 69 -13.52 -4.19 -31.16
N ARG A 70 -12.79 -5.31 -31.26
CA ARG A 70 -11.81 -5.53 -32.32
C ARG A 70 -12.45 -5.58 -33.71
N SER A 71 -13.59 -6.26 -33.87
CA SER A 71 -14.25 -6.34 -35.18
C SER A 71 -14.83 -5.00 -35.63
N GLN A 72 -15.29 -4.17 -34.69
CA GLN A 72 -15.75 -2.81 -34.97
C GLN A 72 -14.62 -1.87 -35.40
N LEU A 73 -13.39 -2.10 -34.93
CA LEU A 73 -12.20 -1.35 -35.33
C LEU A 73 -11.62 -1.79 -36.69
N GLU A 74 -11.77 -3.06 -37.05
CA GLU A 74 -11.28 -3.61 -38.33
C GLU A 74 -12.14 -3.16 -39.54
N THR A 75 -13.44 -2.87 -39.36
CA THR A 75 -14.32 -2.42 -40.46
C THR A 75 -14.06 -0.99 -40.93
N THR A 76 -13.26 -0.19 -40.21
CA THR A 76 -12.97 1.22 -40.54
C THR A 76 -11.53 1.52 -40.93
N ALA A 77 -10.66 0.51 -41.07
CA ALA A 77 -9.25 0.75 -41.37
C ALA A 77 -8.68 -0.18 -42.45
N SER A 78 -9.04 0.10 -43.71
CA SER A 78 -8.16 -0.19 -44.83
C SER A 78 -6.94 0.73 -44.73
N VAL A 79 -5.86 0.27 -44.10
CA VAL A 79 -4.60 1.01 -44.08
C VAL A 79 -3.45 0.12 -44.49
N LYS A 80 -2.99 0.37 -45.72
CA LYS A 80 -1.68 -0.03 -46.24
C LYS A 80 -0.58 0.22 -45.20
N THR A 81 0.26 -0.78 -45.03
CA THR A 81 1.50 -0.83 -44.23
C THR A 81 2.22 0.52 -44.07
N ILE A 82 2.22 1.09 -42.85
CA ILE A 82 3.16 2.15 -42.44
C ILE A 82 3.87 1.69 -41.16
N ARG A 83 5.03 1.04 -41.35
CA ARG A 83 5.72 0.20 -40.37
C ARG A 83 6.83 0.89 -39.56
N SER A 84 6.81 2.22 -39.41
CA SER A 84 7.88 2.96 -38.71
C SER A 84 7.41 4.04 -37.72
N LYS A 85 6.39 4.84 -38.02
CA LYS A 85 5.96 5.93 -37.10
C LYS A 85 5.08 5.47 -35.94
N ALA A 86 4.32 4.38 -36.08
CA ALA A 86 3.46 3.86 -35.01
C ALA A 86 4.26 3.41 -33.76
N ARG A 87 5.47 2.86 -33.93
CA ARG A 87 6.36 2.50 -32.81
C ARG A 87 6.80 3.72 -32.00
N LEU A 88 7.06 4.86 -32.65
CA LEU A 88 7.38 6.12 -31.99
C LEU A 88 6.19 6.70 -31.20
N TRP A 89 4.97 6.59 -31.75
CA TRP A 89 3.76 7.00 -31.02
C TRP A 89 3.46 6.10 -29.81
N VAL A 90 3.66 4.78 -29.93
CA VAL A 90 3.51 3.84 -28.80
C VAL A 90 4.51 4.14 -27.67
N SER A 91 5.76 4.49 -27.99
CA SER A 91 6.74 4.87 -26.97
C SER A 91 6.39 6.15 -26.22
N ILE A 92 5.78 7.13 -26.89
CA ILE A 92 5.34 8.39 -26.25
C ILE A 92 4.16 8.14 -25.30
N VAL A 93 3.19 7.31 -25.71
CA VAL A 93 2.04 6.95 -24.86
C VAL A 93 2.48 6.14 -23.63
N ALA A 94 3.43 5.22 -23.78
CA ALA A 94 3.96 4.44 -22.65
C ALA A 94 4.72 5.32 -21.63
N ALA A 95 5.56 6.24 -22.09
CA ALA A 95 6.25 7.18 -21.21
C ALA A 95 5.27 8.13 -20.48
N ALA A 96 4.25 8.62 -21.20
CA ALA A 96 3.20 9.43 -20.60
C ALA A 96 2.40 8.64 -19.55
N ALA A 97 2.10 7.36 -19.77
CA ALA A 97 1.41 6.52 -18.81
C ALA A 97 2.24 6.28 -17.53
N ILE A 98 3.56 6.09 -17.64
CA ILE A 98 4.46 5.97 -16.48
C ILE A 98 4.50 7.27 -15.68
N ILE A 99 4.57 8.42 -16.34
CA ILE A 99 4.52 9.74 -15.68
C ILE A 99 3.17 9.94 -14.99
N LEU A 100 2.06 9.59 -15.63
CA LEU A 100 0.70 9.68 -15.06
C LEU A 100 0.50 8.72 -13.88
N PHE A 101 1.22 7.59 -13.86
CA PHE A 101 1.21 6.63 -12.75
C PHE A 101 2.00 7.14 -11.54
N ILE A 102 3.15 7.79 -11.77
CA ILE A 102 3.97 8.42 -10.71
C ILE A 102 3.27 9.69 -10.16
N TRP A 103 2.56 10.44 -11.00
CA TRP A 103 1.84 11.67 -10.63
C TRP A 103 0.36 11.45 -10.35
N SER A 104 -0.07 10.22 -9.99
CA SER A 104 -1.48 9.84 -9.94
C SER A 104 -2.33 10.75 -9.03
N PRO A 105 -3.16 11.67 -9.59
CA PRO A 105 -3.94 12.61 -8.79
C PRO A 105 -5.14 11.92 -8.10
N TRP A 106 -5.46 10.68 -8.49
CA TRP A 106 -6.57 9.91 -7.93
C TRP A 106 -6.28 9.40 -6.51
N GLN A 107 -5.01 9.18 -6.15
CA GLN A 107 -4.60 8.81 -4.79
C GLN A 107 -4.75 9.99 -3.81
N VAL A 108 -4.48 11.21 -4.27
CA VAL A 108 -4.63 12.45 -3.48
C VAL A 108 -6.08 12.69 -3.07
N ASN A 109 -7.04 12.21 -3.86
CA ASN A 109 -8.47 12.37 -3.58
C ASN A 109 -8.90 11.60 -2.32
N LEU A 110 -8.42 10.36 -2.12
CA LEU A 110 -8.75 9.59 -0.92
C LEU A 110 -8.22 10.26 0.35
N LEU A 111 -6.96 10.71 0.33
CA LEU A 111 -6.33 11.33 1.49
C LEU A 111 -6.98 12.68 1.83
N ASN A 112 -7.41 13.45 0.82
CA ASN A 112 -8.17 14.68 1.03
C ASN A 112 -9.59 14.43 1.57
N HIS A 113 -10.20 13.28 1.32
CA HIS A 113 -11.54 12.96 1.85
C HIS A 113 -11.47 12.35 3.26
N TYR A 114 -10.50 11.47 3.49
CA TYR A 114 -10.42 10.64 4.69
C TYR A 114 -9.35 11.06 5.70
N GLY A 115 -8.39 11.89 5.29
CA GLY A 115 -7.21 12.24 6.07
C GLY A 115 -7.06 13.72 6.42
N GLN A 116 -8.14 14.51 6.36
CA GLN A 116 -8.08 15.91 6.80
C GLN A 116 -7.74 15.99 8.28
N LEU A 117 -6.59 16.59 8.57
CA LEU A 117 -6.09 16.83 9.92
C LEU A 117 -5.58 18.25 10.00
N GLU A 118 -5.87 18.91 11.11
CA GLU A 118 -5.23 20.16 11.50
C GLU A 118 -4.38 19.89 12.74
N MET A 119 -3.22 20.50 12.78
CA MET A 119 -2.36 20.49 13.96
C MET A 119 -2.65 21.74 14.79
N THR A 120 -3.15 21.54 16.00
CA THR A 120 -3.26 22.60 17.00
C THR A 120 -2.00 22.61 17.86
N SER A 121 -1.32 23.77 17.92
CA SER A 121 -0.22 24.00 18.86
C SER A 121 -0.72 24.87 20.02
N PRO A 122 -0.37 24.56 21.28
CA PRO A 122 -0.53 25.53 22.36
C PRO A 122 0.33 26.76 22.03
N VAL A 123 -0.29 27.93 21.97
CA VAL A 123 0.45 29.20 21.83
C VAL A 123 1.21 29.42 23.13
N VAL A 124 2.54 29.41 23.07
CA VAL A 124 3.37 29.68 24.26
C VAL A 124 3.35 31.19 24.48
N ARG A 125 2.71 31.65 25.55
CA ARG A 125 2.62 33.08 25.88
C ARG A 125 3.92 33.51 26.58
N GLY A 126 4.98 33.76 25.81
CA GLY A 126 6.28 34.27 26.27
C GLY A 126 7.11 34.77 25.08
N ASP A 127 7.90 35.82 25.26
CA ASP A 127 8.49 36.65 24.20
C ASP A 127 9.16 35.90 23.01
N GLU A 128 8.70 36.30 21.81
CA GLU A 128 9.33 36.31 20.46
C GLU A 128 10.07 35.09 19.88
N VAL A 129 10.24 33.96 20.57
CA VAL A 129 10.79 32.74 19.92
C VAL A 129 9.68 31.79 19.54
N GLN A 130 9.31 31.78 18.25
CA GLN A 130 8.41 30.77 17.69
C GLN A 130 8.98 29.37 18.01
N SER A 131 8.23 28.57 18.77
CA SER A 131 8.70 27.24 19.15
C SER A 131 8.75 26.31 17.92
N THR A 132 9.65 25.31 17.94
CA THR A 132 9.71 24.30 16.86
C THR A 132 8.35 23.64 16.61
N GLN A 133 7.55 23.45 17.66
CA GLN A 133 6.19 22.90 17.55
C GLN A 133 5.22 23.82 16.83
N GLU A 134 5.27 25.13 17.11
CA GLU A 134 4.48 26.13 16.39
C GLU A 134 4.88 26.19 14.91
N GLN A 135 6.17 26.05 14.61
CA GLN A 135 6.65 25.97 13.23
C GLN A 135 6.16 24.71 12.51
N ILE A 136 6.27 23.54 13.15
CA ILE A 136 5.74 22.28 12.61
C ILE A 136 4.25 22.42 12.33
N ALA A 137 3.46 22.93 13.28
CA ALA A 137 2.02 23.10 13.12
C ALA A 137 1.68 24.04 11.95
N LYS A 138 2.39 25.17 11.83
CA LYS A 138 2.20 26.12 10.73
C LYS A 138 2.47 25.47 9.37
N LEU A 139 3.60 24.76 9.23
CA LEU A 139 3.97 24.09 7.98
C LEU A 139 3.01 22.94 7.65
N PHE A 140 2.60 22.16 8.66
CA PHE A 140 1.66 21.06 8.50
C PHE A 140 0.30 21.54 8.00
N ASN A 141 -0.24 22.59 8.63
CA ASN A 141 -1.51 23.20 8.21
C ASN A 141 -1.40 23.88 6.83
N ALA A 142 -0.21 24.37 6.46
CA ALA A 142 0.09 24.85 5.11
C ALA A 142 0.36 23.71 4.10
N LYS A 143 0.25 22.44 4.50
CA LYS A 143 0.49 21.24 3.68
C LYS A 143 1.93 21.13 3.14
N GLN A 144 2.88 21.78 3.80
CA GLN A 144 4.32 21.73 3.49
C GLN A 144 4.96 20.49 4.13
N TYR A 145 4.51 19.31 3.71
CA TYR A 145 4.84 18.05 4.38
C TYR A 145 6.32 17.67 4.28
N LYS A 146 7.04 18.12 3.24
CA LYS A 146 8.49 17.86 3.12
C LYS A 146 9.25 18.58 4.22
N GLU A 147 8.94 19.84 4.42
CA GLU A 147 9.53 20.70 5.44
C GLU A 147 9.16 20.23 6.85
N VAL A 148 7.92 19.77 7.03
CA VAL A 148 7.47 19.14 8.29
C VAL A 148 8.30 17.89 8.62
N VAL A 149 8.51 16.99 7.66
CA VAL A 149 9.30 15.77 7.88
C VAL A 149 10.72 16.11 8.31
N VAL A 150 11.37 17.12 7.70
CA VAL A 150 12.72 17.54 8.09
C VAL A 150 12.77 17.96 9.57
N LEU A 151 11.81 18.78 10.01
CA LEU A 151 11.75 19.19 11.42
C LEU A 151 11.43 18.00 12.33
N LEU A 152 10.47 17.16 11.95
CA LEU A 152 10.05 16.02 12.77
C LEU A 152 11.10 14.91 12.84
N ASP A 153 11.95 14.72 11.84
CA ASP A 153 13.06 13.76 11.89
C ASP A 153 14.01 14.09 13.03
N SER A 154 14.39 15.37 13.17
CA SER A 154 15.19 15.81 14.32
C SER A 154 14.43 15.71 15.64
N ALA A 155 13.14 16.08 15.68
CA ALA A 155 12.34 16.08 16.89
C ALA A 155 12.06 14.67 17.43
N VAL A 156 11.87 13.68 16.55
CA VAL A 156 11.67 12.27 16.92
C VAL A 156 12.96 11.62 17.39
N VAL A 157 14.11 11.99 16.83
CA VAL A 157 15.41 11.51 17.33
C VAL A 157 15.68 12.07 18.74
N ALA A 158 15.33 13.34 18.98
CA ALA A 158 15.50 13.98 20.27
C ALA A 158 14.57 13.39 21.35
N ASP A 159 13.32 13.09 21.00
CA ASP A 159 12.34 12.48 21.90
C ASP A 159 11.50 11.41 21.16
N PRO A 160 11.97 10.15 21.13
CA PRO A 160 11.26 9.05 20.48
C PRO A 160 9.92 8.70 21.16
N ALA A 161 9.69 9.14 22.41
CA ALA A 161 8.46 8.89 23.14
C ALA A 161 7.36 9.91 22.81
N ASN A 162 7.68 10.98 22.07
CA ASN A 162 6.72 11.98 21.66
C ASN A 162 5.81 11.45 20.54
N MET A 163 4.70 10.84 20.95
CA MET A 163 3.72 10.23 20.04
C MET A 163 3.05 11.26 19.12
N GLN A 164 2.99 12.54 19.52
CA GLN A 164 2.47 13.61 18.66
C GLN A 164 3.42 13.84 17.47
N ASN A 165 4.72 13.96 17.72
CA ASN A 165 5.72 14.12 16.65
C ASN A 165 5.71 12.91 15.72
N LEU A 166 5.68 11.70 16.29
CA LEU A 166 5.60 10.46 15.52
C LEU A 166 4.33 10.43 14.65
N PHE A 167 3.20 10.86 15.20
CA PHE A 167 1.92 10.90 14.50
C PHE A 167 1.98 11.85 13.29
N TYR A 168 2.34 13.11 13.52
CA TYR A 168 2.39 14.09 12.44
C TYR A 168 3.47 13.75 11.39
N ARG A 169 4.52 13.02 11.76
CA ARG A 169 5.53 12.53 10.81
C ARG A 169 4.97 11.41 9.95
N GLY A 170 4.29 10.43 10.56
CA GLY A 170 3.60 9.37 9.85
C GLY A 170 2.55 9.90 8.87
N ILE A 171 1.76 10.89 9.28
CA ILE A 171 0.80 11.56 8.38
C ILE A 171 1.51 12.30 7.24
N SER A 172 2.58 13.03 7.55
CA SER A 172 3.36 13.73 6.52
C SER A 172 3.95 12.76 5.50
N TYR A 173 4.46 11.60 5.93
CA TYR A 173 4.90 10.53 5.02
C TYR A 173 3.76 9.98 4.16
N LEU A 174 2.54 9.84 4.69
CA LEU A 174 1.38 9.44 3.86
C LEU A 174 1.12 10.44 2.73
N HIS A 175 1.15 11.74 3.03
CA HIS A 175 0.96 12.79 2.02
C HIS A 175 2.09 12.84 1.00
N LEU A 176 3.30 12.40 1.39
CA LEU A 176 4.46 12.26 0.51
C LEU A 176 4.52 10.91 -0.21
N GLN A 177 3.52 10.05 -0.03
CA GLN A 177 3.43 8.71 -0.61
C GLN A 177 4.57 7.76 -0.16
N ASP A 178 5.27 8.07 0.94
CA ASP A 178 6.22 7.16 1.58
C ASP A 178 5.46 6.25 2.55
N TYR A 179 4.62 5.38 1.97
CA TYR A 179 3.68 4.55 2.73
C TYR A 179 4.37 3.58 3.69
N GLN A 180 5.59 3.14 3.37
CA GLN A 180 6.37 2.26 4.25
C GLN A 180 6.77 3.00 5.54
N LYS A 181 7.39 4.17 5.44
CA LYS A 181 7.76 4.95 6.64
C LYS A 181 6.55 5.45 7.40
N ALA A 182 5.51 5.86 6.69
CA ALA A 182 4.24 6.23 7.30
C ALA A 182 3.70 5.09 8.19
N ARG A 183 3.59 3.88 7.65
CA ARG A 183 3.08 2.73 8.41
C ARG A 183 4.01 2.33 9.57
N GLN A 184 5.32 2.54 9.45
CA GLN A 184 6.25 2.29 10.55
C GLN A 184 5.96 3.21 11.75
N ASP A 185 5.84 4.52 11.51
CA ASP A 185 5.50 5.49 12.56
C ASP A 185 4.09 5.22 13.13
N LEU A 186 3.10 5.02 12.25
CA LEU A 186 1.71 4.80 12.65
C LEU A 186 1.49 3.49 13.42
N LYS A 187 2.22 2.44 13.07
CA LYS A 187 2.22 1.17 13.83
C LYS A 187 2.81 1.36 15.23
N THR A 188 3.91 2.11 15.34
CA THR A 188 4.51 2.42 16.66
C THR A 188 3.51 3.13 17.57
N ILE A 189 2.72 4.06 17.01
CA ILE A 189 1.67 4.77 17.74
C ILE A 189 0.54 3.83 18.19
N PHE A 190 0.11 2.93 17.30
CA PHE A 190 -0.93 1.95 17.61
C PHE A 190 -0.49 0.93 18.67
N ASP A 191 0.77 0.51 18.65
CA ASP A 191 1.34 -0.41 19.63
C ASP A 191 1.45 0.26 21.02
N GLY A 192 1.49 1.60 21.08
CA GLY A 192 1.46 2.38 22.32
C GLY A 192 0.07 2.58 22.94
N SER A 193 -0.02 3.50 23.90
CA SER A 193 -1.23 3.84 24.68
C SER A 193 -1.61 5.33 24.60
N SER A 194 -1.11 6.04 23.60
CA SER A 194 -1.39 7.47 23.44
C SER A 194 -2.81 7.72 22.95
N VAL A 195 -3.24 8.99 23.04
CA VAL A 195 -4.52 9.45 22.47
C VAL A 195 -4.61 9.23 20.95
N TYR A 196 -3.49 9.02 20.25
CA TYR A 196 -3.43 8.77 18.81
C TYR A 196 -3.49 7.29 18.44
N LYS A 197 -3.61 6.38 19.41
CA LYS A 197 -3.51 4.93 19.18
C LYS A 197 -4.38 4.46 18.02
N TYR A 198 -5.67 4.79 18.07
CA TYR A 198 -6.63 4.30 17.09
C TYR A 198 -6.65 5.12 15.80
N GLU A 199 -6.22 6.38 15.87
CA GLU A 199 -5.88 7.20 14.71
C GLU A 199 -4.73 6.56 13.94
N GLY A 200 -3.69 6.07 14.62
CA GLY A 200 -2.60 5.29 14.04
C GLY A 200 -3.09 4.08 13.25
N ALA A 201 -4.02 3.31 13.81
CA ALA A 201 -4.66 2.20 13.11
C ALA A 201 -5.47 2.65 11.89
N TYR A 202 -6.25 3.71 12.03
CA TYR A 202 -7.07 4.25 10.94
C TYR A 202 -6.23 4.73 9.76
N PHE A 203 -5.17 5.49 10.02
CA PHE A 203 -4.28 6.00 8.99
C PHE A 203 -3.42 4.89 8.37
N THR A 204 -3.09 3.85 9.13
CA THR A 204 -2.47 2.63 8.58
C THR A 204 -3.43 1.91 7.62
N ALA A 205 -4.71 1.77 7.98
CA ALA A 205 -5.72 1.22 7.08
C ALA A 205 -5.88 2.05 5.80
N LEU A 206 -5.94 3.38 5.94
CA LEU A 206 -6.04 4.30 4.81
C LEU A 206 -4.85 4.17 3.86
N SER A 207 -3.65 4.00 4.39
CA SER A 207 -2.45 3.70 3.60
C SER A 207 -2.62 2.44 2.73
N PHE A 208 -3.09 1.34 3.33
CA PHE A 208 -3.37 0.10 2.58
C PHE A 208 -4.48 0.27 1.55
N ARG A 209 -5.52 1.05 1.86
CA ARG A 209 -6.59 1.37 0.93
C ARG A 209 -6.08 2.10 -0.31
N ILE A 210 -5.17 3.05 -0.14
CA ILE A 210 -4.56 3.81 -1.24
C ILE A 210 -3.76 2.87 -2.15
N GLU A 211 -3.05 1.89 -1.58
CA GLU A 211 -2.33 0.84 -2.30
C GLU A 211 -3.24 -0.29 -2.82
N LYS A 212 -4.57 -0.14 -2.72
CA LYS A 212 -5.59 -1.13 -3.13
C LYS A 212 -5.51 -2.48 -2.39
N GLN A 213 -4.83 -2.53 -1.25
CA GLN A 213 -4.74 -3.70 -0.38
C GLN A 213 -5.96 -3.76 0.54
N ASN A 214 -7.12 -4.11 -0.03
CA ASN A 214 -8.41 -4.06 0.66
C ASN A 214 -8.45 -4.98 1.90
N VAL A 215 -7.87 -6.18 1.82
CA VAL A 215 -7.79 -7.12 2.95
C VAL A 215 -7.04 -6.49 4.13
N SER A 216 -5.83 -5.97 3.89
CA SER A 216 -5.02 -5.30 4.92
C SER A 216 -5.72 -4.07 5.50
N CYS A 217 -6.37 -3.26 4.66
CA CYS A 217 -7.19 -2.13 5.10
C CYS A 217 -8.26 -2.59 6.11
N ARG A 218 -9.05 -3.61 5.76
CA ARG A 218 -10.11 -4.13 6.63
C ARG A 218 -9.59 -4.66 7.96
N ILE A 219 -8.49 -5.41 7.94
CA ILE A 219 -7.85 -5.95 9.15
C ILE A 219 -7.49 -4.79 10.10
N TRP A 220 -6.93 -3.71 9.58
CA TRP A 220 -6.57 -2.55 10.39
C TRP A 220 -7.77 -1.79 10.92
N LEU A 221 -8.84 -1.62 10.13
CA LEU A 221 -10.08 -0.98 10.58
C LEU A 221 -10.77 -1.78 11.70
N GLN A 222 -10.72 -3.11 11.64
CA GLN A 222 -11.31 -3.99 12.65
C GLN A 222 -10.59 -3.93 14.01
N LYS A 223 -9.35 -3.41 14.07
CA LYS A 223 -8.62 -3.19 15.32
C LYS A 223 -9.14 -1.99 16.13
N ILE A 224 -10.00 -1.15 15.54
CA ILE A 224 -10.52 0.06 16.16
C ILE A 224 -11.81 -0.29 16.93
N PRO A 225 -11.83 -0.14 18.26
CA PRO A 225 -12.99 -0.49 19.07
C PRO A 225 -14.09 0.58 18.93
N LYS A 226 -15.33 0.20 19.27
CA LYS A 226 -16.53 1.03 19.09
C LYS A 226 -16.54 2.32 19.91
N ASP A 227 -15.80 2.36 21.01
CA ASP A 227 -15.64 3.49 21.92
C ASP A 227 -14.54 4.47 21.48
N ALA A 228 -13.74 4.13 20.47
CA ALA A 228 -12.73 5.04 19.94
C ALA A 228 -13.38 6.22 19.19
N ALA A 229 -12.87 7.44 19.42
CA ALA A 229 -13.38 8.65 18.76
C ALA A 229 -13.36 8.57 17.23
N ILE A 230 -12.37 7.89 16.66
CA ILE A 230 -12.20 7.70 15.21
C ILE A 230 -13.13 6.61 14.62
N TYR A 231 -13.82 5.83 15.46
CA TYR A 231 -14.61 4.67 15.03
C TYR A 231 -15.65 4.98 13.94
N PRO A 232 -16.43 6.08 13.98
CA PRO A 232 -17.39 6.38 12.92
C PRO A 232 -16.73 6.56 11.54
N LYS A 233 -15.54 7.18 11.50
CA LYS A 233 -14.76 7.33 10.25
C LYS A 233 -14.23 5.98 9.78
N ALA A 234 -13.75 5.15 10.70
CA ALA A 234 -13.26 3.81 10.39
C ALA A 234 -14.36 2.92 9.81
N GLN A 235 -15.57 2.97 10.38
CA GLN A 235 -16.72 2.22 9.87
C GLN A 235 -17.13 2.66 8.47
N LYS A 236 -17.20 3.98 8.22
CA LYS A 236 -17.49 4.51 6.89
C LYS A 236 -16.47 4.02 5.85
N LEU A 237 -15.17 4.09 6.17
CA LEU A 237 -14.13 3.59 5.28
C LEU A 237 -14.23 2.07 5.06
N LEU A 238 -14.67 1.31 6.07
CA LEU A 238 -14.86 -0.14 5.97
C LEU A 238 -16.02 -0.50 5.04
N GLU A 239 -17.11 0.25 5.07
CA GLU A 239 -18.30 0.09 4.23
C GLU A 239 -17.99 0.40 2.75
N GLU A 240 -17.19 1.43 2.49
CA GLU A 240 -16.79 1.84 1.13
C GLU A 240 -15.59 1.06 0.56
N THR A 241 -14.91 0.27 1.40
CA THR A 241 -13.89 -0.67 0.91
C THR A 241 -14.62 -1.85 0.24
N PRO A 242 -14.19 -2.34 -0.94
CA PRO A 242 -14.73 -3.56 -1.55
C PRO A 242 -14.49 -4.78 -0.68
N LYS A 243 -15.51 -5.63 -0.55
CA LYS A 243 -15.34 -7.00 -0.03
C LYS A 243 -14.90 -7.76 -1.28
N ASP A 244 -13.69 -8.29 -1.28
CA ASP A 244 -13.11 -8.95 -2.45
C ASP A 244 -14.11 -9.81 -3.24
#